data_AF-A0A950E103-F1
#
_entry.id   AF-A0A950E103-F1
#
_cell.length_a   1.000
_cell.length_b   1.000
_cell.length_c   1.000
_cell.angle_alpha   90.00
_cell.angle_beta   90.00
_cell.angle_gamma   90.00
#
_symmetry.space_group_name_H-M   'P 1'
#
loop_
_entity.id
_entity.type
_entity.pdbx_description
1 polymer ?
#
loop_
_entity_poly.entity_id
_entity_poly.type
_entity_poly.pdbx_seq_one_letter_code
_entity_poly.pdbx_strand_id
1 'polypeptide(L)'
;MTPPTATRNQRSDNEVGERTELGRYRTAAGVERVLYGQRVATVVRVTDVPVESPGRAYLVERGLEEDGYAALLALIADYLEIANRLGVPPMSTTIFG
;
A
#
# COMPACT_ATOMS: atom_id res chain seq x y z
N MET A 1 -36.94 -15.01 -29.59
CA MET A 1 -36.43 -14.85 -28.20
C MET A 1 -34.92 -15.04 -28.25
N THR A 2 -34.17 -13.95 -28.31
CA THR A 2 -32.70 -13.94 -28.42
C THR A 2 -32.11 -13.92 -27.00
N PRO A 3 -31.01 -14.66 -26.71
CA PRO A 3 -30.39 -14.60 -25.40
C PRO A 3 -29.67 -13.25 -25.22
N PRO A 4 -29.56 -12.72 -24.00
CA PRO A 4 -28.69 -11.57 -23.77
C PRO A 4 -27.23 -12.01 -23.87
N THR A 5 -26.48 -11.33 -24.74
CA THR A 5 -25.02 -11.37 -24.76
C THR A 5 -24.50 -10.88 -23.42
N ALA A 6 -24.11 -11.80 -22.53
CA ALA A 6 -23.29 -11.47 -21.39
C ALA A 6 -21.86 -11.21 -21.89
N THR A 7 -21.55 -9.95 -22.22
CA THR A 7 -20.16 -9.50 -22.34
C THR A 7 -19.56 -9.54 -20.94
N ARG A 8 -19.07 -10.72 -20.52
CA ARG A 8 -18.26 -10.84 -19.31
C ARG A 8 -16.96 -10.08 -19.59
N ASN A 9 -16.82 -8.90 -18.99
CA ASN A 9 -15.68 -8.02 -19.17
C ASN A 9 -14.46 -8.57 -18.40
N GLN A 10 -13.93 -9.72 -18.85
CA GLN A 10 -12.80 -10.45 -18.25
C GLN A 10 -11.46 -9.70 -18.32
N ARG A 11 -11.43 -8.46 -18.83
CA ARG A 11 -10.21 -7.63 -18.94
C ARG A 11 -9.89 -6.79 -17.69
N SER A 12 -10.75 -6.77 -16.67
CA SER A 12 -10.63 -5.86 -15.52
C SER A 12 -10.11 -6.51 -14.21
N ASP A 13 -10.04 -7.84 -14.12
CA ASP A 13 -9.67 -8.54 -12.88
C ASP A 13 -8.16 -8.58 -12.59
N ASN A 14 -7.30 -8.09 -13.49
CA ASN A 14 -5.84 -8.15 -13.33
C ASN A 14 -5.12 -6.85 -13.68
N GLU A 15 -5.85 -5.74 -13.82
CA GLU A 15 -5.23 -4.46 -14.11
C GLU A 15 -4.43 -3.97 -12.88
N VAL A 16 -3.15 -3.71 -13.12
CA VAL A 16 -2.24 -3.12 -12.14
C VAL A 16 -2.08 -1.65 -12.52
N GLY A 17 -2.66 -0.78 -11.70
CA GLY A 17 -2.55 0.65 -11.88
C GLY A 17 -1.16 1.17 -11.57
N GLU A 18 -0.92 2.44 -11.90
CA GLU A 18 0.31 3.13 -11.56
C GLU A 18 0.51 3.20 -10.05
N ARG A 19 1.79 3.26 -9.67
CA ARG A 19 2.21 3.38 -8.29
C ARG A 19 2.32 4.86 -7.93
N THR A 20 1.60 5.28 -6.90
CA THR A 20 1.61 6.65 -6.39
C THR A 20 2.37 6.72 -5.08
N GLU A 21 3.33 7.63 -4.98
CA GLU A 21 3.99 7.95 -3.70
C GLU A 21 2.99 8.66 -2.78
N LEU A 22 2.76 8.08 -1.61
CA LEU A 22 1.83 8.57 -0.60
C LEU A 22 2.56 9.23 0.57
N GLY A 23 3.81 8.85 0.81
CA GLY A 23 4.63 9.38 1.87
C GLY A 23 6.03 8.78 1.86
N ARG A 24 6.96 9.46 2.51
CA ARG A 24 8.37 9.05 2.57
C ARG A 24 8.91 9.30 3.97
N TYR A 25 9.79 8.41 4.43
CA TYR A 25 10.49 8.54 5.70
C TYR A 25 11.86 7.88 5.63
N ARG A 26 12.67 8.12 6.66
CA ARG A 26 14.01 7.53 6.81
C ARG A 26 14.07 6.74 8.11
N THR A 27 14.62 5.54 8.05
CA THR A 27 14.86 4.71 9.24
C THR A 27 16.07 5.22 10.02
N ALA A 28 16.22 4.80 11.27
CA ALA A 28 17.39 5.09 12.10
C ALA A 28 18.70 4.52 11.52
N ALA A 29 18.60 3.46 10.69
CA ALA A 29 19.72 2.92 9.94
C ALA A 29 20.09 3.75 8.68
N GLY A 30 19.40 4.86 8.45
CA GLY A 30 19.64 5.75 7.30
C GLY A 30 18.98 5.29 6.00
N VAL A 31 18.11 4.28 6.02
CA VAL A 31 17.44 3.77 4.82
C VAL A 31 16.21 4.63 4.49
N GLU A 32 16.19 5.22 3.31
CA GLU A 32 15.03 5.90 2.74
C GLU A 32 13.97 4.89 2.32
N ARG A 33 12.72 5.17 2.68
CA ARG A 33 11.57 4.29 2.41
C ARG A 33 10.35 5.09 1.97
N VAL A 34 9.60 4.52 1.04
CA VAL A 34 8.43 5.17 0.43
C VAL A 34 7.21 4.28 0.63
N LEU A 35 6.13 4.92 1.10
CA LEU A 35 4.79 4.38 1.05
C LEU A 35 4.20 4.61 -0.33
N TYR A 36 3.78 3.50 -0.93
CA TYR A 36 3.20 3.49 -2.26
C TYR A 36 1.76 3.00 -2.20
N GLY A 37 0.86 3.76 -2.80
CA GLY A 37 -0.49 3.34 -3.13
C GLY A 37 -0.52 2.75 -4.53
N GLN A 38 -1.20 1.61 -4.70
CA GLN A 38 -1.37 1.00 -6.00
C GLN A 38 -2.70 0.26 -6.06
N ARG A 39 -3.50 0.53 -7.10
CA ARG A 39 -4.74 -0.21 -7.35
C ARG A 39 -4.41 -1.47 -8.15
N VAL A 40 -4.78 -2.63 -7.64
CA VAL A 40 -4.55 -3.94 -8.27
C VAL A 40 -5.84 -4.71 -8.27
N ALA A 41 -6.36 -5.04 -9.45
CA ALA A 41 -7.63 -5.76 -9.58
C ALA A 41 -8.75 -5.09 -8.76
N THR A 42 -8.88 -3.76 -8.92
CA THR A 42 -9.79 -2.85 -8.18
C THR A 42 -9.45 -2.58 -6.71
N VAL A 43 -8.66 -3.41 -6.05
CA VAL A 43 -8.29 -3.28 -4.64
C VAL A 43 -7.13 -2.29 -4.47
N VAL A 44 -7.27 -1.34 -3.55
CA VAL A 44 -6.19 -0.42 -3.17
C VAL A 44 -5.25 -1.13 -2.20
N ARG A 45 -3.96 -1.13 -2.53
CA ARG A 45 -2.90 -1.68 -1.70
C ARG A 45 -1.93 -0.57 -1.31
N VAL A 46 -1.53 -0.56 -0.04
CA VAL A 46 -0.44 0.29 0.44
C VAL A 46 0.77 -0.58 0.74
N THR A 47 1.92 -0.22 0.20
CA THR A 47 3.19 -0.94 0.42
C THR A 47 4.30 0.01 0.85
N ASP A 48 5.11 -0.42 1.81
CA ASP A 48 6.34 0.24 2.22
C ASP A 48 7.54 -0.43 1.51
N VAL A 49 8.31 0.36 0.76
CA VAL A 49 9.43 -0.13 -0.08
C VAL A 49 10.70 0.70 0.17
N PRO A 50 11.87 0.08 0.37
CA PRO A 50 13.15 0.81 0.42
C PRO A 50 13.52 1.38 -0.96
N VAL A 51 14.07 2.60 -0.99
CA VAL A 51 14.41 3.31 -2.23
C VAL A 51 15.73 2.83 -2.85
N GLU A 52 16.80 2.74 -2.04
CA GLU A 52 18.17 2.54 -2.56
C GLU A 52 18.85 1.25 -2.08
N SER A 53 18.23 0.51 -1.15
CA SER A 53 18.80 -0.72 -0.59
C SER A 53 18.02 -1.97 -1.02
N PRO A 54 18.68 -3.10 -1.36
CA PRO A 54 18.00 -4.38 -1.36
C PRO A 54 17.45 -4.63 0.05
N GLY A 55 16.14 -4.68 0.17
CA GLY A 55 15.47 -4.79 1.46
C GLY A 55 14.05 -5.27 1.30
N ARG A 56 13.48 -5.78 2.39
CA ARG A 56 12.11 -6.29 2.39
C ARG A 56 11.13 -5.15 2.18
N ALA A 57 10.26 -5.32 1.19
CA ALA A 57 9.04 -4.54 1.05
C ALA A 57 7.95 -5.13 1.95
N TYR A 58 7.14 -4.27 2.55
CA TYR A 58 6.05 -4.67 3.44
C TYR A 58 4.72 -4.27 2.84
N LEU A 59 3.74 -5.17 2.91
CA LEU A 59 2.35 -4.81 2.72
C LEU A 59 1.86 -4.12 4.00
N VAL A 60 1.34 -2.90 3.87
CA VAL A 60 0.82 -2.12 4.99
C VAL A 60 -0.67 -2.37 5.17
N GLU A 61 -1.44 -2.24 4.09
CA GLU A 61 -2.91 -2.42 4.14
C GLU A 61 -3.47 -2.84 2.77
N ARG A 62 -4.65 -3.47 2.77
CA ARG A 62 -5.47 -3.80 1.60
C ARG A 62 -6.93 -3.45 1.87
N GLY A 63 -7.68 -3.16 0.82
CA GLY A 63 -9.15 -3.00 0.93
C GLY A 63 -9.62 -1.58 1.23
N LEU A 64 -8.72 -0.59 1.21
CA LEU A 64 -9.06 0.81 1.50
C LEU A 64 -10.04 1.45 0.50
N GLU A 65 -10.34 0.78 -0.61
CA GLU A 65 -11.38 1.22 -1.53
C GLU A 65 -12.77 1.29 -0.90
N GLU A 66 -13.02 0.55 0.18
CA GLU A 66 -14.31 0.53 0.88
C GLU A 66 -14.43 1.71 1.89
N ASP A 67 -13.32 2.10 2.51
CA ASP A 67 -13.28 3.13 3.56
C ASP A 67 -13.10 4.56 3.04
N GLY A 68 -12.67 4.69 1.78
CA GLY A 68 -12.53 5.96 1.07
C GLY A 68 -11.26 6.74 1.40
N TYR A 69 -11.15 7.93 0.81
CA TYR A 69 -9.90 8.70 0.78
C TYR A 69 -9.45 9.22 2.16
N ALA A 70 -10.38 9.58 3.03
CA ALA A 70 -10.05 10.08 4.38
C ALA A 70 -9.38 8.99 5.23
N ALA A 71 -9.84 7.73 5.13
CA ALA A 71 -9.23 6.60 5.81
C ALA A 71 -7.80 6.34 5.31
N LEU A 72 -7.57 6.45 4.00
CA LEU A 72 -6.23 6.37 3.43
C LEU A 72 -5.29 7.45 3.99
N LEU A 73 -5.74 8.71 4.07
CA LEU A 73 -4.94 9.79 4.65
C LEU A 73 -4.61 9.55 6.13
N ALA A 74 -5.59 9.09 6.91
CA ALA A 74 -5.39 8.76 8.32
C ALA A 74 -4.37 7.63 8.50
N LEU A 75 -4.47 6.57 7.69
CA LEU A 75 -3.51 5.46 7.68
C LEU A 75 -2.09 5.94 7.37
N ILE A 76 -1.92 6.77 6.34
CA ILE A 76 -0.60 7.29 5.95
C ILE A 76 0.00 8.11 7.10
N ALA A 77 -0.79 9.01 7.69
CA ALA A 77 -0.33 9.86 8.78
C ALA A 77 0.12 9.03 9.99
N ASP A 78 -0.70 8.09 10.44
CA ASP A 78 -0.39 7.23 11.59
C ASP A 78 0.83 6.34 11.31
N TYR A 79 0.90 5.72 10.13
CA TYR A 79 2.03 4.89 9.76
C TYR A 79 3.34 5.67 9.79
N LEU A 80 3.38 6.86 9.20
CA LEU A 80 4.57 7.71 9.19
C LEU A 80 4.94 8.16 10.61
N GLU A 81 3.97 8.49 11.45
CA GLU A 81 4.23 8.84 12.84
C GLU A 81 4.92 7.69 13.59
N ILE A 82 4.33 6.48 13.57
CA ILE A 82 4.92 5.38 14.35
C ILE A 82 6.24 4.93 13.72
N ALA A 83 6.38 4.95 12.38
CA ALA A 83 7.63 4.60 11.71
C ALA A 83 8.78 5.55 12.10
N ASN A 84 8.51 6.85 12.15
CA ASN A 84 9.48 7.85 12.61
C ASN A 84 9.82 7.67 14.09
N ARG A 85 8.82 7.36 14.93
CA ARG A 85 9.03 7.10 16.36
C ARG A 85 9.87 5.85 16.62
N LEU A 86 9.63 4.77 15.87
CA LEU A 86 10.34 3.51 16.01
C LEU A 86 11.71 3.51 15.31
N GLY A 87 11.89 4.37 14.30
CA GLY A 87 13.09 4.38 13.47
C GLY A 87 13.24 3.13 12.58
N VAL A 88 12.19 2.32 12.45
CA VAL A 88 12.15 1.10 11.63
C VAL A 88 10.77 0.95 10.99
N PRO A 89 10.60 0.14 9.93
CA PRO A 89 9.27 -0.16 9.40
C PRO A 89 8.39 -0.79 10.49
N PRO A 90 7.19 -0.27 10.77
CA PRO A 90 6.27 -0.85 11.76
C PRO A 90 5.99 -2.34 11.51
N MET A 91 5.87 -2.74 10.24
CA MET A 91 5.64 -4.15 9.85
C MET A 91 6.88 -5.06 10.01
N SER A 92 8.06 -4.49 10.31
CA SER A 92 9.28 -5.27 10.58
C SER A 92 9.39 -5.71 12.04
N THR A 93 8.62 -5.11 12.94
CA THR A 93 8.63 -5.50 14.35
C THR A 93 7.77 -6.75 14.53
N THR A 94 8.37 -7.87 14.92
CA THR A 94 7.62 -8.98 15.50
C THR A 94 7.07 -8.50 16.83
N ILE A 95 5.75 -8.31 16.93
CA ILE A 95 5.12 -8.06 18.23
C ILE A 95 5.16 -9.38 19.00
N PHE A 96 6.11 -9.53 19.92
CA PHE A 96 5.97 -10.52 20.99
C PHE A 96 4.90 -9.97 21.93
N GLY A 97 3.69 -10.50 21.82
CA GLY A 97 2.63 -10.35 22.83
C GLY A 97 2.91 -11.24 24.02
#